data_AF-A0A5J4QHA1-F1
#
_entry.id   AF-A0A5J4QHA1-F1
#
_cell.length_a   1.000
_cell.length_b   1.000
_cell.length_c   1.000
_cell.angle_alpha   90.00
_cell.angle_beta   90.00
_cell.angle_gamma   90.00
#
_symmetry.space_group_name_H-M   'P 1'
#
loop_
_entity.id
_entity.type
_entity.pdbx_description
1 polymer ?
#
loop_
_entity_poly.entity_id
_entity_poly.type
_entity_poly.pdbx_seq_one_letter_code
_entity_poly.pdbx_strand_id
1 'polypeptide(L)' 'STIGAGDNFNAGLIYGLLKYDVRYRHLNTLDEITWDKIIRCGTEFAAEVCRSFDNYVSPEFASEHKL' A
#
# COMPACT_ATOMS: atom_id res chain seq x y z
N SER A 1 3.47 14.36 -9.57
CA SER A 1 2.28 15.13 -9.12
C SER A 1 1.84 14.59 -7.77
N THR A 2 1.27 15.34 -6.82
CA THR A 2 0.77 14.75 -5.54
C THR A 2 -0.69 14.31 -5.61
N ILE A 3 -1.35 14.55 -6.75
CA ILE A 3 -2.73 14.15 -7.00
C ILE A 3 -2.79 12.62 -7.02
N GLY A 4 -3.70 12.04 -6.24
CA GLY A 4 -3.88 10.58 -6.14
C GLY A 4 -2.95 9.88 -5.15
N ALA A 5 -2.01 10.58 -4.49
CA ALA A 5 -1.11 9.98 -3.50
C ALA A 5 -1.86 9.35 -2.32
N GLY A 6 -2.93 9.99 -1.83
CA GLY A 6 -3.77 9.44 -0.76
C GLY A 6 -4.56 8.20 -1.20
N ASP A 7 -5.07 8.18 -2.44
CA ASP A 7 -5.81 7.03 -2.97
C ASP A 7 -4.87 5.82 -3.16
N ASN A 8 -3.66 6.07 -3.65
CA ASN A 8 -2.63 5.05 -3.81
C ASN A 8 -2.11 4.55 -2.45
N PHE A 9 -2.02 5.43 -1.45
CA PHE A 9 -1.74 5.01 -0.06
C PHE A 9 -2.80 4.02 0.44
N ASN A 10 -4.09 4.34 0.25
CA ASN A 10 -5.18 3.45 0.66
C ASN A 10 -5.15 2.11 -0.08
N ALA A 11 -4.83 2.12 -1.39
CA ALA A 11 -4.64 0.89 -2.16
C ALA A 11 -3.47 0.05 -1.62
N GLY A 12 -2.33 0.68 -1.33
CA GLY A 12 -1.17 0.01 -0.74
C GLY A 12 -1.44 -0.52 0.68
N LEU A 13 -2.26 0.17 1.46
CA LEU A 13 -2.69 -0.28 2.80
C LEU A 13 -3.56 -1.55 2.69
N ILE A 14 -4.57 -1.56 1.80
CA ILE A 14 -5.41 -2.74 1.55
C ILE A 14 -4.56 -3.90 1.02
N TYR A 15 -3.65 -3.64 0.08
CA TYR A 15 -2.71 -4.63 -0.42
C TYR A 15 -1.84 -5.20 0.69
N GLY A 16 -1.29 -4.36 1.57
CA GLY A 16 -0.51 -4.79 2.73
C GLY A 16 -1.30 -5.72 3.66
N LEU A 17 -2.56 -5.38 3.96
CA LEU A 17 -3.44 -6.24 4.76
C LEU A 17 -3.62 -7.62 4.11
N LEU A 18 -3.83 -7.67 2.78
CA LEU A 18 -3.99 -8.93 2.05
C LEU A 18 -2.68 -9.73 1.98
N LYS A 19 -1.55 -9.07 1.69
CA LYS A 19 -0.22 -9.68 1.58
C LYS A 19 0.23 -10.36 2.88
N TYR A 20 -0.10 -9.75 4.01
CA TYR A 20 0.28 -10.26 5.34
C TYR A 20 -0.85 -11.05 6.04
N ASP A 21 -1.91 -11.42 5.31
CA ASP A 21 -3.11 -12.13 5.79
C ASP A 21 -3.73 -11.51 7.07
N VAL A 22 -3.71 -10.18 7.15
CA VAL A 22 -4.32 -9.45 8.25
C VAL A 22 -5.81 -9.29 7.97
N ARG A 23 -6.61 -9.87 8.87
CA ARG A 23 -8.07 -9.84 8.83
C ARG A 23 -8.59 -8.87 9.89
N TYR A 24 -9.84 -8.47 9.75
CA TYR A 24 -10.52 -7.58 10.70
C TYR A 24 -10.32 -7.99 12.18
N ARG A 25 -10.44 -9.28 12.48
CA ARG A 25 -10.25 -9.84 13.83
C ARG A 25 -8.84 -9.64 14.42
N HIS A 26 -7.83 -9.40 13.59
CA HIS A 26 -6.44 -9.21 14.02
C HIS A 26 -6.14 -7.74 14.36
N LEU A 27 -6.94 -6.78 13.87
CA LEU A 27 -6.61 -5.34 13.93
C LEU A 27 -6.41 -4.81 15.35
N ASN A 28 -7.18 -5.31 16.32
CA ASN A 28 -7.12 -4.85 17.71
C ASN A 28 -5.89 -5.38 18.48
N THR A 29 -5.19 -6.37 17.93
CA THR A 29 -4.06 -7.04 18.60
C THR A 29 -2.84 -7.14 17.68
N LEU A 30 -2.82 -6.35 16.61
CA LEU A 30 -1.74 -6.38 15.63
C LEU A 30 -0.49 -5.76 16.23
N ASP A 31 0.64 -6.44 16.09
CA ASP A 31 1.91 -5.92 16.58
C ASP A 31 2.44 -4.80 15.67
N GLU A 32 3.30 -3.96 16.25
CA GLU A 32 3.91 -2.80 15.58
C GLU A 32 4.68 -3.20 14.31
N ILE A 33 5.42 -4.32 14.34
CA ILE A 33 6.22 -4.76 13.20
C ILE A 33 5.32 -5.12 12.01
N THR A 34 4.16 -5.75 12.28
CA THR A 34 3.18 -6.04 11.23
C THR A 34 2.52 -4.76 10.71
N TRP A 35 2.20 -3.80 11.60
CA TRP A 35 1.73 -2.48 11.17
C TRP A 35 2.73 -1.75 10.29
N ASP A 36 4.01 -1.73 10.66
CA ASP A 36 5.08 -1.10 9.89
C ASP A 36 5.16 -1.64 8.47
N LYS A 37 5.02 -2.96 8.31
CA LYS A 37 5.00 -3.59 6.99
C LYS A 37 3.81 -3.14 6.14
N ILE A 38 2.62 -3.03 6.73
CA ILE A 38 1.40 -2.58 6.04
C ILE A 38 1.53 -1.10 5.65
N ILE A 39 1.98 -0.25 6.57
CA ILE A 39 2.18 1.18 6.33
C ILE A 39 3.26 1.42 5.28
N ARG A 40 4.30 0.58 5.26
CA ARG A 40 5.33 0.64 4.21
C ARG A 40 4.73 0.38 2.83
N CYS A 41 3.84 -0.60 2.68
CA CYS A 41 3.13 -0.81 1.41
C CYS A 41 2.32 0.42 0.98
N GLY A 42 1.56 1.04 1.90
CA GLY A 42 0.86 2.31 1.61
C GLY A 42 1.81 3.42 1.15
N THR A 43 2.94 3.56 1.85
CA THR A 43 3.95 4.58 1.57
C THR A 43 4.62 4.38 0.21
N GLU A 44 4.97 3.14 -0.15
CA GLU A 44 5.56 2.79 -1.45
C GLU A 44 4.60 3.12 -2.60
N PHE A 45 3.31 2.79 -2.47
CA PHE A 45 2.30 3.09 -3.49
C PHE A 45 2.07 4.60 -3.65
N ALA A 46 2.01 5.34 -2.53
CA ALA A 46 1.89 6.80 -2.56
C ALA A 46 3.12 7.48 -3.16
N ALA A 47 4.32 6.96 -2.87
CA ALA A 47 5.55 7.46 -3.43
C ALA A 47 5.62 7.22 -4.95
N GLU A 48 5.16 6.07 -5.43
CA GLU A 48 5.16 5.74 -6.86
C GLU A 48 4.36 6.74 -7.68
N VAL A 49 3.11 7.02 -7.28
CA VAL A 49 2.25 7.94 -8.03
C VAL A 49 2.79 9.38 -8.02
N CYS A 50 3.60 9.74 -7.01
CA CYS A 50 4.26 11.04 -6.96
C CYS A 50 5.30 11.23 -8.08
N ARG A 51 5.84 10.14 -8.63
CA ARG A 51 6.83 10.11 -9.72
C ARG A 51 6.21 10.27 -11.11
N SER A 52 4.88 10.20 -11.23
CA SER A 52 4.15 10.40 -12.49
C SER A 52 3.17 11.59 -12.42
N PHE A 53 2.61 11.94 -13.58
CA PHE A 53 1.40 12.76 -13.70
C PHE A 53 0.13 11.91 -13.68
N ASP A 54 0.27 10.60 -13.86
CA ASP A 54 -0.81 9.64 -13.72
C ASP A 54 -1.21 9.47 -12.26
N ASN A 55 -2.48 9.16 -12.02
CA ASN A 55 -3.07 9.01 -10.68
C ASN A 55 -3.55 7.58 -10.39
N TYR A 56 -2.97 6.58 -11.04
CA TYR A 56 -3.29 5.16 -10.89
C TYR A 56 -2.04 4.32 -10.59
N VAL A 57 -2.23 3.11 -10.05
CA VAL A 57 -1.14 2.15 -9.83
C VAL A 57 -0.73 1.54 -11.18
N SER A 58 0.51 1.77 -11.62
CA SER A 58 0.99 1.28 -12.91
C SER A 58 1.12 -0.26 -12.94
N PRO A 59 0.86 -0.91 -14.09
CA PRO A 59 1.10 -2.34 -14.25
C PRO A 59 2.56 -2.75 -13.97
N GLU A 60 3.51 -1.89 -14.33
CA GLU A 60 4.94 -2.09 -14.12
C GLU A 60 5.24 -2.20 -12.61
N PHE A 61 4.79 -1.22 -11.83
CA PHE A 61 4.91 -1.24 -10.38
C PHE A 61 4.18 -2.45 -9.78
N ALA A 62 2.94 -2.73 -10.20
CA ALA A 62 2.20 -3.89 -9.70
C ALA A 62 2.91 -5.23 -9.95
N SER A 63 3.68 -5.34 -11.04
CA SER A 63 4.44 -6.55 -11.38
C SER A 63 5.62 -6.83 -10.44
N GLU A 64 6.20 -5.78 -9.84
CA GLU A 64 7.26 -5.88 -8.83
C GLU A 64 6.72 -6.33 -7.46
N HIS A 65 5.41 -6.14 -7.23
CA HIS A 65 4.71 -6.41 -5.97
C HIS A 65 3.85 -7.70 -6.00
N LYS A 66 4.17 -8.69 -6.83
CA LYS A 66 3.39 -9.95 -6.90
C LYS A 66 3.27 -10.64 -5.52
N LEU A 67 2.06 -11.11 -5.23
CA LEU A 67 1.68 -11.90 -4.05
C LEU A 67 2.36 -13.28 -4.06
#